data_AF-A0A376W1T0-F1
#
_entry.id   AF-A0A376W1T0-F1
#
_cell.length_a   1.000
_cell.length_b   1.000
_cell.length_c   1.000
_cell.angle_alpha   90.00
_cell.angle_beta   90.00
_cell.angle_gamma   90.00
#
_symmetry.space_group_name_H-M   'P 1'
#
loop_
_entity.id
_entity.type
_entity.pdbx_description
1 polymer ?
#
loop_
_entity_poly.entity_id
_entity_poly.type
_entity_poly.pdbx_seq_one_letter_code
_entity_poly.pdbx_strand_id
1 'polypeptide(L)'
;MVEKAVLLSFRINDNQVIEGAESRYFDKVPMKFANYDEALFQKEGFRVVPPAAVRQGAFIARNTVLMPSYVNIGAYVDEGTMVDTWATVGSCAQIGKNVHLFRWRGYRRRAGAAAG
;
A
#
# COMPACT_ATOMS: atom_id res chain seq x y z
N MET A 1 -5.06 -18.34 5.14
CA MET A 1 -3.87 -18.84 4.38
C MET A 1 -2.82 -17.75 4.16
N VAL A 2 -3.21 -16.49 3.91
CA VAL A 2 -2.28 -15.35 3.75
C VAL A 2 -1.41 -15.08 4.99
N GLU A 3 -2.01 -15.01 6.18
CA GLU A 3 -1.30 -14.66 7.42
C GLU A 3 -0.18 -15.65 7.78
N LYS A 4 -0.40 -16.95 7.59
CA LYS A 4 0.65 -17.97 7.80
C LYS A 4 1.83 -17.81 6.84
N ALA A 5 1.57 -17.43 5.58
CA ALA A 5 2.62 -17.17 4.59
C ALA A 5 3.42 -15.90 4.94
N VAL A 6 2.74 -14.86 5.44
CA VAL A 6 3.38 -13.63 5.94
C VAL A 6 4.27 -13.94 7.16
N LEU A 7 3.79 -14.72 8.12
CA LEU A 7 4.61 -15.09 9.28
C LEU A 7 5.80 -15.98 8.89
N LEU A 8 5.60 -16.88 7.92
CA LEU A 8 6.69 -17.70 7.41
C LEU A 8 7.75 -16.85 6.71
N SER A 9 7.36 -15.86 5.91
CA SER A 9 8.30 -14.96 5.23
C SER A 9 9.19 -14.22 6.23
N PHE A 10 8.65 -13.81 7.39
CA PHE A 10 9.47 -13.19 8.44
C PHE A 10 10.47 -14.14 9.10
N ARG A 11 10.20 -15.45 9.08
CA ARG A 11 11.08 -16.48 9.65
C ARG A 11 12.24 -16.83 8.71
N ILE A 12 12.01 -16.79 7.41
CA ILE A 12 13.01 -17.20 6.41
C ILE A 12 13.84 -16.05 5.83
N ASN A 13 13.51 -14.79 6.18
CA ASN A 13 14.26 -13.62 5.75
C ASN A 13 14.92 -12.96 6.96
N ASP A 14 16.21 -12.67 6.83
CA ASP A 14 16.95 -11.86 7.80
C ASP A 14 16.77 -10.36 7.51
N ASN A 15 17.01 -9.55 8.54
CA ASN A 15 17.01 -8.11 8.37
C ASN A 15 18.23 -7.70 7.53
N GLN A 16 18.01 -6.77 6.63
CA GLN A 16 19.02 -6.22 5.75
C GLN A 16 18.98 -4.69 5.81
N VAL A 17 20.12 -4.07 5.53
CA VAL A 17 20.18 -2.61 5.39
C VAL A 17 19.47 -2.24 4.10
N ILE A 18 18.50 -1.32 4.19
CA ILE A 18 17.78 -0.76 3.06
C ILE A 18 18.23 0.70 2.93
N GLU A 19 18.84 1.04 1.80
CA GLU A 19 19.26 2.40 1.50
C GLU A 19 18.05 3.27 1.16
N GLY A 20 17.92 4.41 1.84
CA GLY A 20 16.81 5.34 1.72
C GLY A 20 17.31 6.76 1.56
N ALA A 21 17.90 7.06 0.40
CA ALA A 21 18.49 8.35 0.02
C ALA A 21 19.34 9.00 1.14
N GLU A 22 18.76 9.86 1.98
CA GLU A 22 19.42 10.53 3.11
C GLU A 22 19.59 9.68 4.38
N SER A 23 19.01 8.47 4.41
CA SER A 23 18.94 7.62 5.60
C SER A 23 19.10 6.13 5.28
N ARG A 24 19.32 5.33 6.32
CA ARG A 24 19.37 3.86 6.22
C ARG A 24 18.31 3.25 7.11
N TYR A 25 17.64 2.23 6.60
CA TYR A 25 16.68 1.43 7.35
C TYR A 25 17.24 0.02 7.57
N PHE A 26 16.66 -0.71 8.53
CA PHE A 26 17.03 -2.09 8.81
C PHE A 26 15.76 -2.92 8.99
N ASP A 27 15.38 -3.64 7.93
CA ASP A 27 14.17 -4.46 7.89
C ASP A 27 14.39 -5.67 6.98
N LYS A 28 13.57 -6.70 7.16
CA LYS A 28 13.56 -7.92 6.33
C LYS A 28 12.51 -7.88 5.22
N VAL A 29 11.58 -6.92 5.28
CA VAL A 29 10.49 -6.83 4.31
C VAL A 29 10.86 -5.85 3.20
N PRO A 30 11.02 -6.32 1.95
CA PRO A 30 11.31 -5.44 0.83
C PRO A 30 10.14 -4.49 0.53
N MET A 31 10.46 -3.35 -0.07
CA MET A 31 9.49 -2.36 -0.54
C MET A 31 8.90 -2.80 -1.88
N LYS A 32 7.58 -2.65 -2.07
CA LYS A 32 6.86 -3.09 -3.28
C LYS A 32 7.45 -2.48 -4.55
N PHE A 33 7.86 -1.21 -4.48
CA PHE A 33 8.29 -0.43 -5.63
C PHE A 33 9.81 -0.41 -5.82
N ALA A 34 10.59 -1.19 -5.05
CA ALA A 34 12.05 -1.16 -5.14
C ALA A 34 12.60 -1.50 -6.54
N ASN A 35 11.89 -2.38 -7.27
CA ASN A 35 12.28 -2.82 -8.62
C ASN A 35 11.28 -2.38 -9.71
N TYR A 36 10.46 -1.37 -9.44
CA TYR A 36 9.49 -0.86 -10.43
C TYR A 36 10.17 0.11 -11.41
N ASP A 37 9.91 -0.07 -12.70
CA ASP A 37 10.24 0.88 -13.74
C ASP A 37 8.99 1.71 -14.16
N GLU A 38 9.20 2.70 -15.02
CA GLU A 38 8.12 3.56 -15.52
C GLU A 38 7.02 2.77 -16.23
N ALA A 39 7.39 1.79 -17.05
CA ALA A 39 6.43 0.97 -17.79
C ALA A 39 5.52 0.17 -16.85
N LEU A 40 6.07 -0.36 -15.75
CA LEU A 40 5.31 -1.09 -14.74
C LEU A 40 4.36 -0.16 -13.98
N PHE A 41 4.80 1.06 -13.63
CA PHE A 41 3.90 2.05 -13.01
C PHE A 41 2.75 2.44 -13.94
N GLN A 42 3.03 2.70 -15.22
CA GLN A 42 2.01 3.06 -16.21
C GLN A 42 1.02 1.91 -16.44
N LYS A 43 1.53 0.66 -16.53
CA LYS A 43 0.71 -0.53 -16.73
C LYS A 43 -0.26 -0.77 -15.58
N GLU A 44 0.19 -0.61 -14.34
CA GLU A 44 -0.64 -0.84 -13.16
C GLU A 44 -1.64 0.31 -12.91
N GLY A 45 -1.30 1.53 -13.30
CA GLY A 45 -2.23 2.66 -13.38
C GLY A 45 -2.71 3.19 -12.03
N PHE A 46 -1.89 3.05 -10.98
CA PHE A 46 -2.08 3.74 -9.69
C PHE A 46 -1.09 4.89 -9.54
N ARG A 47 -1.32 5.76 -8.55
CA ARG A 47 -0.43 6.87 -8.23
C ARG A 47 0.18 6.68 -6.84
N VAL A 48 1.49 6.85 -6.75
CA VAL A 48 2.27 6.79 -5.51
C VAL A 48 2.90 8.15 -5.29
N VAL A 49 2.37 8.92 -4.35
CA VAL A 49 2.84 10.29 -4.06
C VAL A 49 3.93 10.21 -2.99
N PRO A 50 5.13 10.78 -3.20
CA PRO A 50 6.19 10.77 -2.19
C PRO A 50 5.75 11.47 -0.89
N PRO A 51 6.09 10.95 0.31
CA PRO A 51 6.83 9.71 0.62
C PRO A 51 5.92 8.49 0.92
N ALA A 52 4.94 8.15 0.08
CA ALA A 52 4.12 6.95 0.28
C ALA A 52 4.96 5.66 0.24
N ALA A 53 4.71 4.76 1.19
CA ALA A 53 5.48 3.55 1.42
C ALA A 53 4.58 2.31 1.39
N VAL A 54 4.94 1.33 0.57
CA VAL A 54 4.18 0.08 0.41
C VAL A 54 5.12 -1.10 0.53
N ARG A 55 4.79 -2.05 1.40
CA ARG A 55 5.55 -3.31 1.52
C ARG A 55 5.23 -4.28 0.40
N GLN A 56 6.23 -5.04 -0.04
CA GLN A 56 6.03 -6.12 -1.00
C GLN A 56 5.02 -7.13 -0.45
N GLY A 57 4.16 -7.64 -1.32
CA GLY A 57 3.04 -8.51 -0.94
C GLY A 57 1.73 -7.76 -0.63
N ALA A 58 1.71 -6.44 -0.70
CA ALA A 58 0.47 -5.67 -0.78
C ALA A 58 -0.01 -5.56 -2.24
N PHE A 59 -1.33 -5.65 -2.44
CA PHE A 59 -1.99 -5.42 -3.71
C PHE A 59 -2.60 -4.01 -3.75
N ILE A 60 -2.33 -3.28 -4.84
CA ILE A 60 -2.85 -1.94 -5.09
C ILE A 60 -3.48 -1.98 -6.48
N ALA A 61 -4.78 -1.73 -6.56
CA ALA A 61 -5.51 -1.74 -7.82
C ALA A 61 -5.31 -0.45 -8.62
N ARG A 62 -5.66 -0.51 -9.91
CA ARG A 62 -5.72 0.63 -10.83
C ARG A 62 -6.55 1.79 -10.27
N ASN A 63 -6.28 3.01 -10.71
CA ASN A 63 -6.99 4.23 -10.32
C ASN A 63 -6.90 4.57 -8.82
N THR A 64 -6.06 3.85 -8.06
CA THR A 64 -5.81 4.13 -6.65
C THR A 64 -4.82 5.28 -6.50
N VAL A 65 -5.04 6.16 -5.53
CA VAL A 65 -4.11 7.23 -5.17
C VAL A 65 -3.60 7.01 -3.76
N LEU A 66 -2.29 6.82 -3.64
CA LEU A 66 -1.59 6.77 -2.37
C LEU A 66 -0.95 8.13 -2.11
N MET A 67 -1.58 8.95 -1.27
CA MET A 67 -0.93 10.12 -0.67
C MET A 67 0.16 9.64 0.30
N PRO A 68 1.00 10.52 0.90
CA PRO A 68 1.99 10.12 1.89
C PRO A 68 1.38 9.24 2.99
N SER A 69 1.54 7.92 2.89
CA SER A 69 0.78 6.92 3.65
C SER A 69 1.55 5.61 3.72
N TYR A 70 1.08 4.67 4.53
CA TYR A 70 1.72 3.37 4.70
C TYR A 70 0.75 2.22 4.42
N VAL A 71 1.14 1.29 3.54
CA VAL A 71 0.40 0.06 3.25
C VAL A 71 1.26 -1.17 3.57
N ASN A 72 0.79 -1.98 4.52
CA ASN A 72 1.52 -3.12 5.03
C ASN A 72 1.29 -4.40 4.19
N ILE A 73 2.15 -5.40 4.38
CA ILE A 73 2.13 -6.68 3.65
C ILE A 73 0.77 -7.39 3.75
N GLY A 74 0.35 -8.00 2.63
CA GLY A 74 -0.91 -8.76 2.55
C GLY A 74 -2.16 -7.88 2.45
N ALA A 75 -2.04 -6.56 2.54
CA ALA A 75 -3.16 -5.66 2.32
C ALA A 75 -3.65 -5.75 0.87
N TYR A 76 -4.96 -5.57 0.70
CA TYR A 76 -5.62 -5.48 -0.60
C TYR A 76 -6.34 -4.15 -0.70
N VAL A 77 -5.93 -3.29 -1.63
CA VAL A 77 -6.54 -1.99 -1.90
C VAL A 77 -7.15 -2.01 -3.29
N ASP A 78 -8.48 -2.00 -3.35
CA ASP A 78 -9.25 -2.14 -4.59
C ASP A 78 -9.45 -0.80 -5.32
N GLU A 79 -9.95 -0.90 -6.54
CA GLU A 79 -9.95 0.16 -7.57
C GLU A 79 -10.59 1.47 -7.11
N GLY A 80 -9.99 2.60 -7.53
CA GLY A 80 -10.53 3.94 -7.30
C GLY A 80 -10.45 4.41 -5.85
N THR A 81 -9.67 3.73 -5.01
CA THR A 81 -9.48 4.10 -3.61
C THR A 81 -8.51 5.27 -3.46
N MET A 82 -8.79 6.16 -2.52
CA MET A 82 -7.89 7.23 -2.08
C MET A 82 -7.41 6.92 -0.67
N VAL A 83 -6.10 6.71 -0.53
CA VAL A 83 -5.43 6.60 0.77
C VAL A 83 -4.82 7.96 1.06
N ASP A 84 -5.44 8.70 1.97
CA ASP A 84 -5.08 10.09 2.27
C ASP A 84 -3.81 10.18 3.13
N THR A 85 -3.30 11.40 3.25
CA THR A 85 -2.05 11.74 3.93
C THR A 85 -2.10 11.25 5.39
N TRP A 86 -1.07 10.49 5.77
CA TRP A 86 -0.88 9.84 7.06
C TRP A 86 -1.94 8.79 7.42
N ALA A 87 -2.65 8.25 6.43
CA ALA A 87 -3.45 7.04 6.62
C ALA A 87 -2.56 5.79 6.63
N THR A 88 -3.01 4.76 7.35
CA THR A 88 -2.32 3.47 7.48
C THR A 88 -3.26 2.33 7.09
N VAL A 89 -2.84 1.50 6.16
CA VAL A 89 -3.53 0.24 5.80
C VAL A 89 -2.76 -0.92 6.44
N GLY A 90 -3.39 -1.55 7.43
CA GLY A 90 -2.79 -2.63 8.21
C GLY A 90 -2.53 -3.91 7.39
N SER A 91 -1.76 -4.83 7.97
CA SER A 91 -1.46 -6.12 7.34
C SER A 91 -2.73 -6.93 7.12
N CYS A 92 -2.85 -7.55 5.95
CA CYS A 92 -4.04 -8.33 5.55
C CYS A 92 -5.36 -7.52 5.47
N ALA A 93 -5.33 -6.20 5.60
CA ALA A 93 -6.53 -5.36 5.53
C ALA A 93 -7.16 -5.41 4.13
N GLN A 94 -8.49 -5.44 4.07
CA GLN A 94 -9.25 -5.48 2.83
C GLN A 94 -9.98 -4.15 2.65
N ILE A 95 -9.55 -3.37 1.67
CA ILE A 95 -10.12 -2.06 1.33
C ILE A 95 -10.84 -2.21 0.00
N GLY A 96 -12.16 -2.04 0.02
CA GLY A 96 -13.00 -2.17 -1.18
C GLY A 96 -12.85 -1.01 -2.16
N LYS A 97 -13.62 -1.05 -3.25
CA LYS A 97 -13.58 -0.06 -4.32
C LYS A 97 -14.12 1.30 -3.89
N ASN A 98 -13.59 2.37 -4.48
CA ASN A 98 -14.06 3.76 -4.30
C ASN A 98 -14.12 4.22 -2.85
N VAL A 99 -13.16 3.76 -2.04
CA VAL A 99 -13.03 4.13 -0.63
C VAL A 99 -12.20 5.39 -0.51
N HIS A 100 -12.53 6.22 0.49
CA HIS A 100 -11.64 7.30 0.89
C HIS A 100 -11.22 7.06 2.35
N LEU A 101 -9.94 6.75 2.55
CA LEU A 101 -9.35 6.54 3.87
C LEU A 101 -8.74 7.86 4.35
N PHE A 102 -9.19 8.34 5.51
CA PHE A 102 -8.66 9.55 6.14
C PHE A 102 -7.95 9.21 7.44
N ARG A 103 -6.91 9.96 7.81
CA ARG A 103 -6.17 9.79 9.08
C ARG A 103 -7.06 9.75 10.32
N TRP A 104 -8.14 10.54 10.36
CA TRP A 104 -8.98 10.72 11.57
C TRP A 104 -10.30 9.92 11.57
N ARG A 105 -10.69 9.32 10.43
CA ARG A 105 -11.90 8.50 10.35
C ARG A 105 -11.58 7.18 9.68
N GLY A 106 -11.76 6.09 10.44
CA GLY A 106 -11.85 4.76 9.87
C GLY A 106 -12.83 4.72 8.70
N TYR A 107 -12.50 3.87 7.72
CA TYR A 107 -13.20 3.54 6.48
C TYR A 107 -14.57 4.21 6.27
N ARG A 108 -14.64 5.20 5.37
CA ARG A 108 -15.92 5.75 4.88
C ARG A 108 -16.05 5.41 3.40
N ARG A 109 -17.06 4.60 3.03
CA ARG A 109 -17.43 4.45 1.61
C ARG A 109 -17.90 5.81 1.11
N ARG A 110 -17.44 6.26 -0.07
CA ARG A 110 -18.15 7.35 -0.77
C ARG A 110 -19.58 6.85 -1.00
N ALA A 111 -20.55 7.49 -0.34
CA ALA A 111 -21.93 7.34 -0.75
C ALA A 111 -22.02 7.79 -2.21
N GLY A 112 -22.57 6.93 -3.06
CA GLY A 112 -22.81 7.28 -4.46
C GLY A 112 -23.60 8.57 -4.52
N ALA A 113 -23.14 9.49 -5.39
CA ALA A 113 -23.98 10.56 -5.86
C ALA A 113 -25.23 9.92 -6.47
N ALA A 114 -26.38 10.14 -5.83
CA ALA A 114 -27.67 9.75 -6.36
C ALA A 114 -27.97 10.55 -7.63
N ALA A 115 -28.61 9.85 -8.56
CA ALA A 115 -29.19 10.26 -9.83
C ALA A 115 -29.66 11.72 -9.94
N GLY A 116 -29.33 12.32 -11.09
CA GLY A 116 -30.19 13.29 -11.77
C GLY A 116 -30.92 12.59 -12.91
#